data_AF-A0A432TQM4-F1
#
_entry.id   AF-A0A432TQM4-F1
#
_cell.length_a   1.000
_cell.length_b   1.000
_cell.length_c   1.000
_cell.angle_alpha   90.00
_cell.angle_beta   90.00
_cell.angle_gamma   90.00
#
_symmetry.space_group_name_H-M   'P 1'
#
loop_
_entity.id
_entity.type
_entity.pdbx_description
1 polymer ?
#
loop_
_entity_poly.entity_id
_entity_poly.type
_entity_poly.pdbx_seq_one_letter_code
_entity_poly.pdbx_strand_id
1 'polypeptide(L)' 'MLVEVTYALEKKQTLLELEVDEGTTLKQAIELSGIIDIYPQID' A
#
# COMPACT_ATOMS: atom_id res chain seq x y z
N MET A 1 11.87 -1.41 8.47
CA MET A 1 10.94 -2.55 8.68
C MET A 1 10.30 -2.87 7.34
N LEU A 2 10.32 -4.14 6.92
CA LEU A 2 9.68 -4.56 5.67
C LEU A 2 8.20 -4.83 5.93
N VAL A 3 7.34 -4.24 5.11
CA VAL A 3 5.88 -4.44 5.12
C VAL A 3 5.35 -4.55 3.70
N GLU A 4 4.15 -5.09 3.56
CA GLU A 4 3.47 -5.20 2.28
C GLU A 4 2.14 -4.44 2.31
N VAL A 5 1.82 -3.73 1.24
CA VAL A 5 0.51 -3.13 1.00
C VAL A 5 -0.14 -3.83 -0.18
N THR A 6 -1.32 -4.41 0.07
CA THR A 6 -2.04 -5.24 -0.90
C THR A 6 -3.45 -4.71 -1.16
N TYR A 7 -3.84 -4.70 -2.44
CA TYR A 7 -5.22 -4.44 -2.84
C TYR A 7 -5.69 -5.48 -3.86
N ALA A 8 -6.85 -6.06 -3.61
CA ALA A 8 -7.42 -7.13 -4.43
C ALA A 8 -8.76 -6.72 -5.03
N LEU A 9 -8.85 -6.80 -6.35
CA LEU A 9 -10.08 -6.78 -7.13
C LEU A 9 -10.45 -8.22 -7.50
N GLU A 10 -11.71 -8.44 -7.87
CA GLU A 10 -12.28 -9.75 -8.21
C GLU A 10 -11.38 -10.59 -9.15
N LYS A 11 -10.70 -9.96 -10.11
CA LYS A 11 -9.87 -10.63 -11.12
C LYS A 11 -8.39 -10.24 -11.08
N LYS A 12 -7.96 -9.38 -10.16
CA LYS A 12 -6.59 -8.85 -10.12
C LYS A 12 -6.18 -8.48 -8.70
N GLN A 13 -5.00 -8.93 -8.28
CA GLN A 13 -4.37 -8.50 -7.05
C GLN A 13 -3.13 -7.66 -7.37
N THR A 14 -2.92 -6.62 -6.58
CA THR A 14 -1.69 -5.84 -6.54
C THR A 14 -1.08 -5.98 -5.16
N LEU A 15 0.20 -6.33 -5.11
CA LEU A 15 1.01 -6.45 -3.90
C LEU A 15 2.25 -5.59 -4.09
N LEU A 16 2.50 -4.69 -3.14
CA LEU A 16 3.63 -3.79 -3.13
C LEU A 16 4.42 -4.04 -1.85
N GLU A 17 5.69 -4.40 -1.99
CA GLU A 17 6.62 -4.51 -0.87
C GLU A 17 7.31 -3.16 -0.67
N LEU A 18 7.41 -2.72 0.57
CA LEU A 18 7.99 -1.43 0.92
C LEU A 18 8.77 -1.53 2.23
N GLU A 19 9.92 -0.86 2.25
CA GLU A 19 10.70 -0.64 3.47
C GLU A 19 10.25 0.67 4.10
N VAL A 20 9.81 0.61 5.36
CA VAL A 20 9.34 1.77 6.13
C VAL A 20 10.08 1.91 7.44
N ASP A 21 10.11 3.12 7.99
CA ASP A 21 10.68 3.37 9.30
C ASP A 21 9.84 2.72 10.40
N GLU A 22 10.49 2.33 11.50
CA GLU A 22 9.79 1.81 12.67
C GLU A 22 8.89 2.90 13.28
N GLY A 23 7.64 2.55 13.61
CA GLY A 23 6.62 3.50 14.04
C GLY A 23 5.83 4.17 12.91
N THR A 24 6.12 3.85 11.63
CA THR A 24 5.28 4.26 10.49
C THR A 24 3.85 3.80 10.68
N THR A 25 2.89 4.72 10.55
CA THR A 25 1.46 4.42 10.70
C THR A 25 0.90 3.77 9.44
N LEU A 26 -0.27 3.14 9.58
CA LEU A 26 -1.01 2.56 8.45
C LEU A 26 -1.24 3.57 7.31
N LYS A 27 -1.69 4.79 7.63
CA LYS A 27 -1.96 5.82 6.62
C LYS A 27 -0.71 6.21 5.83
N GLN A 28 0.40 6.42 6.55
CA GLN A 28 1.68 6.74 5.92
C GLN A 28 2.18 5.60 5.04
N ALA A 29 2.06 4.35 5.48
CA ALA A 29 2.46 3.20 4.65
C ALA A 29 1.63 3.10 3.36
N ILE A 30 0.31 3.38 3.43
CA ILE A 30 -0.56 3.42 2.25
C ILE A 30 -0.13 4.55 1.30
N GLU A 31 0.08 5.76 1.81
CA GLU A 31 0.54 6.91 1.01
C GLU A 31 1.91 6.65 0.37
N LEU A 32 2.88 6.12 1.14
CA LEU A 32 4.22 5.78 0.67
C LEU A 32 4.22 4.66 -0.38
N SER A 33 3.27 3.72 -0.31
CA SER A 33 3.18 2.64 -1.30
C SER A 33 2.77 3.13 -2.69
N GLY A 34 2.20 4.34 -2.82
CA GLY A 34 1.64 4.84 -4.08
C GLY A 34 0.40 4.07 -4.56
N ILE A 35 -0.19 3.21 -3.73
CA ILE A 35 -1.34 2.39 -4.14
C ILE A 35 -2.58 3.23 -4.45
N ILE A 36 -2.70 4.41 -3.84
CA ILE A 36 -3.76 5.39 -4.12
C ILE A 36 -3.63 5.95 -5.55
N ASP A 37 -2.41 6.19 -6.03
CA ASP A 37 -2.19 6.67 -7.41
C ASP A 37 -2.57 5.59 -8.44
N ILE A 38 -2.37 4.31 -8.10
CA ILE A 38 -2.75 3.17 -8.94
C ILE A 38 -4.27 2.95 -8.91
N TYR A 39 -4.89 3.17 -7.76
CA TYR A 39 -6.32 2.96 -7.51
C TYR A 39 -6.97 4.18 -6.83
N PRO A 40 -7.23 5.28 -7.56
CA PRO A 40 -7.76 6.50 -6.96
C PRO A 40 -9.14 6.35 -6.29
N GLN A 41 -9.83 5.23 -6.52
CA GLN A 41 -11.13 4.93 -5.93
C GLN A 41 -11.11 4.44 -4.48
N ILE A 42 -9.92 4.20 -3.88
CA ILE A 42 -9.80 3.65 -2.52
C ILE A 42 -9.46 4.71 -1.45
N ASP A 43 -9.36 5.99 -1.82
CA ASP A 43 -9.18 7.13 -0.88
C ASP A 43 -10.50 7.56 -0.23
#